data_AF-A0A432UMZ7-F1
#
_entry.id   AF-A0A432UMZ7-F1
#
_cell.length_a   1.000
_cell.length_b   1.000
_cell.length_c   1.000
_cell.angle_alpha   90.00
_cell.angle_beta   90.00
_cell.angle_gamma   90.00
#
_symmetry.space_group_name_H-M   'P 1'
#
loop_
_entity.id
_entity.type
_entity.pdbx_description
1 polymer ?
#
loop_
_entity_poly.entity_id
_entity_poly.type
_entity_poly.pdbx_seq_one_letter_code
_entity_poly.pdbx_strand_id
1 'polypeptide(L)'
;FGSLVGFILYYYVLKRIDAIRLGLITLITPIMALFLGYLLNNEPLNSRILTGAGLVIFGLILFEFGHRISKENLKLLTSRTL
;
A
#
# COMPACT_ATOMS: atom_id res chain seq x y z
N PHE A 1 17.27 -0.23 -18.84
CA PHE A 1 18.01 -1.15 -17.96
C PHE A 1 17.55 -1.11 -16.50
N GLY A 2 17.43 0.06 -15.85
CA GLY A 2 17.03 0.16 -14.43
C GLY A 2 15.65 -0.42 -14.07
N SER A 3 14.65 -0.26 -14.94
CA SER A 3 13.31 -0.84 -14.73
C SER A 3 13.31 -2.37 -14.68
N LEU A 4 14.17 -3.03 -15.46
CA LEU A 4 14.28 -4.48 -15.54
C LEU A 4 14.84 -5.07 -14.23
N VAL A 5 15.85 -4.41 -13.66
CA VAL A 5 16.39 -4.74 -12.33
C VAL A 5 15.33 -4.48 -11.24
N GLY A 6 14.60 -3.36 -11.33
CA GLY A 6 13.52 -3.03 -10.40
C GLY A 6 12.40 -4.09 -10.39
N PHE A 7 11.98 -4.56 -11.56
CA PHE A 7 10.96 -5.60 -11.67
C PHE A 7 11.44 -6.96 -11.14
N ILE A 8 12.70 -7.34 -11.42
CA ILE A 8 13.28 -8.59 -10.86
C ILE A 8 13.29 -8.55 -9.33
N LEU A 9 13.72 -7.43 -8.73
CA LEU A 9 13.69 -7.26 -7.28
C LEU A 9 12.25 -7.32 -6.73
N TYR A 10 11.31 -6.62 -7.38
CA TYR A 10 9.91 -6.62 -7.00
C TYR A 10 9.34 -8.04 -6.96
N TYR A 11 9.53 -8.83 -8.02
CA TYR A 11 9.04 -10.21 -8.08
C TYR A 11 9.77 -11.14 -7.11
N TYR A 12 11.06 -10.94 -6.87
CA TYR A 12 11.81 -11.69 -5.86
C TYR A 12 11.23 -11.49 -4.45
N VAL A 13 10.94 -10.22 -4.13
CA VAL A 13 10.35 -9.81 -2.86
C VAL A 13 8.91 -10.31 -2.75
N LEU A 14 8.12 -10.22 -3.82
CA LEU A 14 6.75 -10.73 -3.89
C LEU A 14 6.65 -12.23 -3.55
N LYS A 15 7.67 -13.02 -3.94
CA LYS A 15 7.74 -14.46 -3.68
C LYS A 15 7.88 -14.85 -2.19
N ARG A 16 8.22 -13.91 -1.30
CA ARG A 16 8.47 -14.16 0.14
C ARG A 16 7.55 -13.36 1.07
N ILE A 17 6.58 -12.64 0.53
CA ILE A 17 5.75 -11.69 1.27
C ILE A 17 4.37 -12.30 1.52
N ASP A 18 4.01 -12.43 2.80
CA ASP A 18 2.63 -12.73 3.22
C ASP A 18 1.68 -11.58 2.87
N ALA A 19 0.42 -11.90 2.59
CA ALA A 19 -0.61 -10.94 2.15
C ALA A 19 -0.72 -9.65 2.99
N ILE A 20 -0.37 -9.71 4.27
CA ILE A 20 -0.35 -8.56 5.19
C ILE A 20 0.67 -7.49 4.80
N ARG A 21 1.80 -7.87 4.21
CA ARG A 21 2.86 -6.94 3.80
C ARG A 21 2.54 -6.24 2.47
N LEU A 22 1.66 -6.81 1.64
CA LEU A 22 1.22 -6.15 0.40
C LEU A 22 0.44 -4.86 0.68
N GLY A 23 -0.43 -4.87 1.70
CA GLY A 23 -1.15 -3.67 2.17
C GLY A 23 -0.25 -2.60 2.80
N LEU A 24 0.89 -2.99 3.37
CA LEU A 24 1.87 -2.03 3.90
C LEU A 24 2.62 -1.30 2.79
N ILE A 25 2.93 -1.98 1.68
CA ILE A 25 3.63 -1.39 0.53
C ILE A 25 2.78 -0.28 -0.10
N THR A 26 1.48 -0.51 -0.27
CA THR A 26 0.56 0.51 -0.79
C THR A 26 0.50 1.71 0.15
N LEU A 27 0.51 1.51 1.47
CA LEU A 27 0.55 2.61 2.45
C LEU A 27 1.87 3.40 2.46
N ILE A 28 3.00 2.70 2.33
CA ILE A 28 4.34 3.31 2.38
C ILE A 28 4.59 4.21 1.17
N THR A 29 4.09 3.81 0.00
CA THR A 29 4.35 4.50 -1.27
C THR A 29 4.00 5.99 -1.26
N PRO A 30 2.77 6.42 -0.89
CA PRO A 30 2.41 7.84 -0.85
C PRO A 30 3.19 8.62 0.22
N ILE A 31 3.53 7.99 1.35
CA ILE A 31 4.34 8.63 2.41
C ILE A 31 5.76 8.88 1.90
N MET A 32 6.37 7.89 1.24
CA MET A 32 7.69 8.03 0.64
C MET A 32 7.71 9.06 -0.47
N ALA A 33 6.68 9.11 -1.32
CA ALA A 33 6.58 10.11 -2.38
C ALA A 33 6.58 11.54 -1.82
N LEU A 34 5.79 11.82 -0.78
CA LEU A 34 5.74 13.14 -0.13
C LEU A 34 7.05 13.47 0.58
N PHE A 35 7.63 12.50 1.29
CA PHE A 35 8.90 12.70 1.99
C PHE A 35 10.04 13.02 1.02
N LEU A 36 10.13 12.27 -0.09
CA LEU A 36 11.14 12.51 -1.12
C LEU A 36 10.89 13.81 -1.89
N GLY A 37 9.63 14.15 -2.19
CA GLY A 37 9.29 15.43 -2.82
C GLY A 37 9.65 16.63 -1.95
N TYR A 38 9.38 16.55 -0.65
CA TYR A 38 9.81 17.56 0.32
C TYR A 38 11.34 17.65 0.43
N LEU A 39 12.04 16.52 0.58
CA LEU A 39 13.47 16.50 0.86
C LEU A 39 14.36 16.80 -0.36
N LEU A 40 14.02 16.25 -1.52
CA LEU A 40 14.83 16.37 -2.74
C LEU A 40 14.41 17.55 -3.61
N ASN A 41 13.11 17.87 -3.61
CA ASN A 41 12.53 18.88 -4.48
C ASN A 41 12.17 20.18 -3.74
N ASN A 42 12.36 20.23 -2.40
CA ASN A 42 11.96 21.36 -1.54
C ASN A 42 10.50 21.77 -1.76
N GLU A 43 9.62 20.82 -2.10
CA GLU A 43 8.21 21.11 -2.32
C GLU A 43 7.56 21.56 -1.00
N PRO A 44 6.96 22.76 -0.95
CA PRO A 44 6.29 23.22 0.27
C PRO A 44 5.07 22.35 0.53
N LEU A 45 5.07 21.67 1.68
CA LEU A 45 3.92 20.89 2.17
C LEU A 45 2.80 21.83 2.61
N ASN A 46 2.06 22.36 1.64
CA ASN A 46 0.93 23.24 1.87
C ASN A 46 -0.30 22.45 2.34
N SER A 47 -1.25 23.11 2.99
CA SER A 47 -2.45 22.51 3.58
C SER A 47 -3.27 21.69 2.57
N ARG A 48 -3.26 22.06 1.28
CA ARG A 48 -3.88 21.29 0.18
C ARG A 48 -3.23 19.94 -0.08
N ILE A 49 -1.90 19.87 -0.02
CA ILE A 49 -1.17 18.62 -0.21
C ILE A 49 -1.44 17.70 0.98
N LEU A 50 -1.46 18.25 2.19
CA LEU A 50 -1.72 17.50 3.40
C LEU A 50 -3.15 16.91 3.43
N THR A 51 -4.16 17.68 3.00
CA THR A 51 -5.54 17.17 2.91
C THR A 51 -5.70 16.13 1.81
N GLY A 52 -5.07 16.32 0.65
CA GLY A 52 -5.04 15.32 -0.43
C GLY A 52 -4.36 14.02 0.00
N ALA A 53 -3.21 14.12 0.67
CA ALA A 53 -2.49 12.99 1.25
C ALA A 53 -3.33 12.25 2.29
N GLY A 54 -4.02 12.99 3.16
CA GLY A 54 -4.95 12.44 4.14
C GLY A 54 -6.09 11.64 3.49
N LEU A 55 -6.68 12.17 2.40
CA LEU A 55 -7.71 11.48 1.61
C LEU A 55 -7.19 10.17 0.99
N VAL A 56 -5.99 10.18 0.42
CA VAL A 56 -5.37 8.97 -0.17
C VAL A 56 -5.13 7.91 0.91
N ILE A 57 -4.55 8.30 2.05
CA ILE A 57 -4.29 7.38 3.17
C ILE A 57 -5.62 6.81 3.70
N PHE A 58 -6.64 7.66 3.86
CA PHE A 58 -7.96 7.22 4.32
C PHE A 58 -8.60 6.21 3.37
N GLY A 59 -8.56 6.47 2.06
CA GLY A 59 -9.04 5.52 1.05
C GLY A 59 -8.27 4.19 1.09
N LEU A 60 -6.95 4.24 1.31
CA LEU A 60 -6.12 3.04 1.42
C LEU A 60 -6.44 2.20 2.66
N ILE A 61 -6.67 2.86 3.79
CA ILE A 61 -7.11 2.18 5.02
C ILE A 61 -8.43 1.47 4.76
N LEU A 62 -9.43 2.16 4.20
CA LEU A 62 -10.72 1.53 3.88
C LEU A 62 -10.57 0.34 2.92
N PHE A 63 -9.74 0.46 1.90
CA PHE A 63 -9.48 -0.60 0.94
C PHE A 63 -8.83 -1.83 1.58
N GLU A 64 -7.77 -1.63 2.36
CA GLU A 64 -7.04 -2.72 3.02
C GLU A 64 -7.90 -3.43 4.08
N PHE A 65 -8.63 -2.66 4.90
CA PHE A 65 -9.52 -3.23 5.91
C PHE A 65 -10.72 -3.95 5.28
N GLY A 66 -11.32 -3.39 4.22
CA GLY A 66 -12.40 -4.05 3.49
C GLY A 66 -11.97 -5.38 2.85
N HIS A 67 -10.76 -5.44 2.29
CA HIS A 67 -10.21 -6.66 1.71
C HIS A 67 -9.98 -7.77 2.76
N ARG A 68 -9.50 -7.40 3.96
CA ARG A 68 -9.30 -8.34 5.07
C ARG A 68 -10.62 -8.93 5.55
N ILE A 69 -11.62 -8.08 5.79
CA ILE A 69 -12.95 -8.50 6.26
C ILE A 69 -13.61 -9.44 5.24
N SER A 70 -13.49 -9.15 3.95
CA SER A 70 -14.06 -10.01 2.89
C SER A 70 -13.42 -11.41 2.85
N LYS A 71 -12.08 -11.50 2.97
CA LYS A 71 -11.38 -12.78 3.02
C LYS A 71 -11.68 -13.60 4.28
N GLU A 72 -11.85 -12.95 5.43
CA GLU A 72 -12.14 -13.61 6.69
C GLU A 72 -13.53 -14.27 6.67
N ASN A 73 -14.54 -13.56 6.16
CA ASN A 73 -15.90 -14.08 6.00
C ASN A 73 -15.99 -15.24 5.00
N LEU A 74 -15.24 -15.19 3.90
CA LEU A 74 -15.21 -16.27 2.91
C LEU A 74 -14.64 -17.57 3.51
N LYS A 75 -13.59 -17.44 4.34
CA LYS A 75 -12.93 -18.59 5.00
C LYS A 75 -13.87 -19.30 6.00
N LEU A 76 -14.70 -18.54 6.71
CA LEU A 76 -15.69 -19.06 7.67
C LEU A 76 -16.85 -19.79 6.99
N LEU A 77 -17.24 -19.38 5.77
CA LEU A 77 -18.29 -20.04 5.00
C LEU A 77 -17.82 -21.37 4.40
N THR A 78 -16.56 -21.45 3.97
CA THR A 78 -15.97 -22.69 3.44
C THR A 78 -15.64 -23.70 4.55
N SER A 79 -15.31 -23.25 5.78
CA SER A 79 -15.07 -24.18 6.90
C SER A 79 -16.34 -24.70 7.56
N ARG A 80 -17.52 -24.15 7.24
CA ARG A 80 -18.83 -24.64 7.73
C ARG A 80 -19.49 -25.66 6.80
N THR A 81 -18.94 -25.85 5.61
CA THR A 81 -19.46 -26.77 4.58
C THR A 81 -18.63 -28.06 4.45
N LEU A 82 -17.57 -28.20 5.25
CA LEU A 82 -16.83 -29.44 5.51
C LEU A 82 -17.10 -29.90 6.95
#